data_AF-A0A6I0JIU6-F1
#
_entry.id   AF-A0A6I0JIU6-F1
#
_cell.length_a   1.000
_cell.length_b   1.000
_cell.length_c   1.000
_cell.angle_alpha   90.00
_cell.angle_beta   90.00
_cell.angle_gamma   90.00
#
_symmetry.space_group_name_H-M   'P 1'
#
loop_
_entity.id
_entity.type
_entity.pdbx_description
1 polymer ?
#
loop_
_entity_poly.entity_id
_entity_poly.type
_entity_poly.pdbx_seq_one_letter_code
_entity_poly.pdbx_strand_id
1 'polypeptide(L)'
;MAVLFDSFSYRIKEVESGICYDRWHFGKYPELTMPEHLYYLNRVINCLLTHDKIIIRTDSLEEIIDVLGFEAFRLLYERQELVIIDNWWFPAFMIGNENLLFMNMHKSNYY
;
A
#
# COMPACT_ATOMS: atom_id res chain seq x y z
N MET A 1 15.92 -12.97 -9.07
CA MET A 1 16.10 -11.83 -8.14
C MET A 1 14.73 -11.22 -7.84
N ALA A 2 14.43 -10.90 -6.57
CA ALA A 2 13.12 -10.36 -6.15
C ALA A 2 13.25 -8.91 -5.68
N VAL A 3 12.18 -8.12 -5.80
CA VAL A 3 12.12 -6.72 -5.36
C VAL A 3 10.88 -6.47 -4.49
N LEU A 4 11.04 -5.66 -3.43
CA LEU A 4 9.95 -5.25 -2.54
C LEU A 4 9.42 -3.87 -2.95
N PHE A 5 8.10 -3.77 -3.06
CA PHE A 5 7.34 -2.53 -3.23
C PHE A 5 6.44 -2.29 -2.00
N ASP A 6 6.76 -1.25 -1.24
CA ASP A 6 6.02 -0.82 -0.04
C ASP A 6 5.27 0.52 -0.23
N SER A 7 5.34 1.09 -1.44
CA SER A 7 4.67 2.35 -1.77
C SER A 7 3.15 2.25 -1.75
N PHE A 8 2.61 1.03 -1.88
CA PHE A 8 1.19 0.71 -1.66
C PHE A 8 0.80 0.60 -0.18
N SER A 9 1.70 0.83 0.78
CA SER A 9 1.39 0.80 2.22
C SER A 9 1.21 2.20 2.85
N TYR A 10 1.87 3.25 2.36
CA TYR A 10 1.75 4.61 2.93
C TYR A 10 0.99 5.60 2.02
N ARG A 11 -0.27 5.93 2.34
CA ARG A 11 -0.97 7.08 1.73
C ARG A 11 -1.22 8.13 2.79
N ILE A 12 -0.96 9.37 2.41
CA ILE A 12 -1.18 10.54 3.25
C ILE A 12 -2.64 10.96 3.12
N LYS A 13 -3.32 11.11 4.26
CA LYS A 13 -4.64 11.74 4.33
C LYS A 13 -4.57 12.97 5.21
N GLU A 14 -4.92 14.12 4.65
CA GLU A 14 -5.15 15.32 5.45
C GLU A 14 -6.50 15.22 6.17
N VAL A 15 -6.49 15.48 7.46
CA VAL A 15 -7.66 15.61 8.32
C VAL A 15 -7.59 16.96 9.04
N GLU A 16 -8.72 17.45 9.58
CA GLU A 16 -8.77 18.77 10.23
C GLU A 16 -7.71 18.95 11.34
N SER A 17 -7.28 17.86 11.98
CA SER A 17 -6.29 17.83 13.07
C SER A 17 -4.84 17.61 12.63
N GLY A 18 -4.56 17.42 11.33
CA GLY A 18 -3.21 17.20 10.81
C GLY A 18 -3.13 16.21 9.66
N ILE A 19 -1.95 15.61 9.50
CA ILE A 19 -1.66 14.64 8.45
C ILE A 19 -1.66 13.24 9.06
N CYS A 20 -2.57 12.39 8.58
CA CYS A 20 -2.63 11.00 8.96
C CYS A 20 -1.89 10.13 7.93
N TYR A 21 -0.92 9.36 8.39
CA TYR A 21 -0.33 8.26 7.65
C TYR A 21 -0.98 6.97 8.13
N ASP A 22 -2.23 6.79 7.70
CA ASP A 22 -3.07 5.64 8.00
C ASP A 22 -4.05 5.44 6.84
N ARG A 23 -4.12 4.22 6.32
CA ARG A 23 -4.91 3.87 5.15
C ARG A 23 -6.27 3.24 5.47
N TRP A 24 -6.58 2.95 6.72
CA TRP A 24 -7.82 2.28 7.08
C TRP A 24 -8.62 2.94 8.20
N HIS A 25 -8.07 3.96 8.85
CA HIS A 25 -8.92 4.89 9.59
C HIS A 25 -9.89 5.56 8.60
N PHE A 26 -11.20 5.36 8.80
CA PHE A 26 -12.34 5.99 8.09
C PHE A 26 -12.98 5.25 6.90
N GLY A 27 -12.61 4.00 6.59
CA GLY A 27 -13.44 3.11 5.75
C GLY A 27 -13.69 3.56 4.30
N LYS A 28 -12.84 4.42 3.73
CA LYS A 28 -12.88 4.80 2.32
C LYS A 28 -11.57 4.42 1.64
N TYR A 29 -11.71 3.63 0.58
CA TYR A 29 -10.66 3.35 -0.37
C TYR A 29 -10.19 4.66 -1.04
N PRO A 30 -8.90 5.04 -0.94
CA PRO A 30 -8.40 6.21 -1.64
C PRO A 30 -8.28 5.90 -3.13
N GLU A 31 -9.08 6.57 -3.95
CA GLU A 31 -9.01 6.48 -5.40
C GLU A 31 -7.62 6.91 -5.89
N LEU A 32 -7.06 6.18 -6.86
CA LEU A 32 -5.81 6.56 -7.51
C LEU A 32 -6.10 7.65 -8.54
N THR A 33 -5.36 8.75 -8.48
CA THR A 33 -5.34 9.70 -9.58
C THR A 33 -4.65 9.06 -10.80
N MET A 34 -4.99 9.51 -12.01
CA MET A 34 -4.36 9.00 -13.24
C MET A 34 -2.82 9.08 -13.22
N PRO A 35 -2.18 10.16 -12.72
CA PRO A 35 -0.72 10.19 -12.58
C PRO A 35 -0.16 9.12 -11.64
N GLU A 36 -0.81 8.86 -10.51
CA GLU A 36 -0.40 7.81 -9.57
C GLU A 36 -0.54 6.43 -10.20
N HIS A 37 -1.65 6.19 -10.92
CA HIS A 37 -1.89 4.94 -11.64
C HIS A 37 -0.76 4.66 -12.64
N LEU A 38 -0.42 5.64 -13.49
CA LEU A 38 0.67 5.53 -14.45
C LEU A 38 2.04 5.33 -13.78
N TYR A 39 2.27 6.00 -12.65
CA TYR A 39 3.50 5.84 -11.88
C TYR A 39 3.64 4.39 -11.38
N TYR A 40 2.62 3.85 -10.71
CA TYR A 40 2.64 2.49 -10.18
C TYR A 40 2.73 1.45 -11.28
N LEU A 41 1.97 1.61 -12.37
CA LEU A 41 2.00 0.70 -13.50
C LEU A 41 3.39 0.65 -14.14
N ASN A 42 4.01 1.81 -14.40
CA ASN A 42 5.38 1.87 -14.92
C ASN A 42 6.39 1.20 -13.99
N ARG A 43 6.24 1.38 -12.67
CA ARG A 43 7.11 0.72 -11.69
C ARG A 43 6.96 -0.80 -11.74
N VAL A 44 5.74 -1.31 -11.78
CA VAL A 44 5.48 -2.77 -11.87
C VAL A 44 6.04 -3.34 -13.17
N ILE A 45 5.79 -2.70 -14.32
CA ILE A 45 6.32 -3.15 -15.61
C ILE A 45 7.85 -3.20 -15.57
N ASN A 46 8.50 -2.13 -15.11
CA ASN A 46 9.97 -2.09 -15.02
C ASN A 46 10.53 -3.21 -14.13
N CYS A 47 9.83 -3.54 -13.04
CA CYS A 47 10.25 -4.63 -12.17
C CYS A 47 10.04 -6.00 -12.82
N LEU A 48 8.93 -6.25 -13.50
CA LEU A 48 8.71 -7.49 -14.25
C LEU A 48 9.75 -7.70 -15.36
N LEU A 49 10.30 -6.62 -15.92
CA LEU A 49 11.35 -6.69 -16.95
C LEU A 49 12.75 -6.98 -16.39
N THR A 50 12.97 -6.76 -15.09
CA THR A 50 14.31 -6.78 -14.49
C THR A 50 14.45 -7.78 -13.33
N HIS A 51 13.33 -8.31 -12.83
CA HIS A 51 13.24 -9.19 -11.68
C HIS A 51 12.28 -10.33 -11.96
N ASP A 52 12.55 -11.51 -11.39
CA ASP A 52 11.72 -12.70 -11.57
C ASP A 52 10.47 -12.67 -10.66
N LYS A 53 10.50 -11.82 -9.63
CA LYS A 53 9.45 -11.74 -8.61
C LYS A 53 9.31 -10.33 -8.06
N ILE A 54 8.07 -9.88 -7.95
CA ILE A 54 7.68 -8.65 -7.27
C ILE A 54 6.98 -9.04 -5.99
N ILE A 55 7.43 -8.47 -4.89
CA ILE A 55 6.78 -8.57 -3.59
C ILE A 55 6.10 -7.23 -3.37
N ILE A 56 4.77 -7.18 -3.34
CA ILE A 56 4.02 -5.96 -3.05
C ILE A 56 3.46 -6.07 -1.65
N ARG A 57 3.80 -5.08 -0.84
CA ARG A 57 3.19 -4.86 0.46
C ARG A 57 2.06 -3.85 0.29
N THR A 58 0.85 -4.29 0.61
CA THR A 58 -0.36 -3.46 0.49
C THR A 58 -1.31 -3.76 1.63
N ASP A 59 -2.10 -2.77 2.04
CA ASP A 59 -3.23 -2.92 2.95
C ASP A 59 -4.54 -3.27 2.21
N SER A 60 -4.56 -3.07 0.88
CA SER A 60 -5.72 -3.30 0.04
C SER A 60 -5.29 -3.96 -1.26
N LEU A 61 -5.88 -5.12 -1.54
CA LEU A 61 -5.64 -5.84 -2.78
C LEU A 61 -6.27 -5.09 -3.97
N GLU A 62 -7.37 -4.40 -3.71
CA GLU A 62 -8.11 -3.59 -4.68
C GLU A 62 -7.21 -2.52 -5.31
N GLU A 63 -6.27 -1.92 -4.55
CA GLU A 63 -5.31 -0.96 -5.10
C GLU A 63 -4.40 -1.57 -6.17
N ILE A 64 -3.99 -2.81 -5.95
CA ILE A 64 -3.13 -3.51 -6.90
C ILE A 64 -3.95 -3.91 -8.13
N ILE A 65 -5.19 -4.35 -7.91
CA ILE A 65 -6.10 -4.75 -8.99
C ILE A 65 -6.49 -3.55 -9.85
N ASP A 66 -6.72 -2.38 -9.25
CA ASP A 66 -6.99 -1.11 -9.95
C ASP A 66 -5.78 -0.70 -10.81
N VAL A 67 -4.56 -0.87 -10.29
CA VAL A 67 -3.34 -0.58 -11.05
C VAL A 67 -3.13 -1.53 -12.23
N LEU A 68 -3.23 -2.84 -12.00
CA LEU A 68 -2.82 -3.86 -12.98
C LEU A 68 -3.94 -4.34 -13.89
N GLY A 69 -5.18 -4.24 -13.44
CA GLY A 69 -6.30 -5.00 -13.96
C GLY A 69 -6.34 -6.43 -13.41
N PHE A 70 -7.55 -6.94 -13.23
CA PHE A 70 -7.80 -8.22 -12.57
C PHE A 70 -7.10 -9.41 -13.25
N GLU A 71 -7.16 -9.51 -14.58
CA GLU A 71 -6.54 -10.65 -15.29
C GLU A 71 -5.02 -10.64 -15.21
N ALA A 72 -4.39 -9.46 -15.30
CA ALA A 72 -2.94 -9.36 -15.16
C ALA A 72 -2.50 -9.72 -13.74
N PHE A 73 -3.22 -9.20 -12.73
CA PHE A 73 -3.01 -9.57 -11.34
C PHE A 73 -3.12 -11.09 -11.13
N ARG A 74 -4.21 -11.71 -11.61
CA ARG A 74 -4.45 -13.15 -11.49
C ARG A 74 -3.32 -13.96 -12.11
N LEU A 75 -2.91 -13.61 -13.33
CA LEU A 75 -1.84 -14.30 -14.05
C LEU A 75 -0.51 -14.25 -13.30
N LEU A 76 -0.12 -13.06 -12.84
CA LEU A 76 1.14 -12.85 -12.11
C LEU A 76 1.14 -13.58 -10.76
N TYR A 77 0.00 -13.59 -10.08
CA TYR A 77 -0.18 -14.29 -8.81
C TYR A 77 -0.12 -15.81 -8.98
N GLU A 78 -0.82 -16.38 -9.97
CA GLU A 78 -0.80 -17.82 -10.26
C GLU A 78 0.59 -18.32 -10.64
N ARG A 79 1.36 -17.51 -11.38
CA ARG A 79 2.76 -17.81 -11.74
C ARG A 79 3.75 -17.63 -10.58
N GLN A 80 3.29 -17.16 -9.43
CA GLN A 80 4.14 -16.79 -8.29
C GLN A 80 5.18 -15.72 -8.64
N GLU A 81 4.92 -14.90 -9.67
CA GLU A 81 5.72 -13.73 -10.05
C GLU A 81 5.34 -12.51 -9.20
N LEU A 82 4.12 -12.49 -8.67
CA LEU A 82 3.64 -11.49 -7.72
C LEU A 82 3.33 -12.14 -6.36
N VAL A 83 3.96 -11.64 -5.30
CA VAL A 83 3.70 -12.05 -3.91
C VAL A 83 3.12 -10.87 -3.15
N ILE A 84 1.98 -11.08 -2.50
CA ILE A 84 1.34 -10.06 -1.67
C ILE A 84 1.69 -10.28 -0.20
N ILE A 85 2.17 -9.22 0.45
CA ILE A 85 2.35 -9.18 1.90
C ILE A 85 1.29 -8.24 2.45
N ASP A 86 0.33 -8.82 3.18
CA ASP A 86 -0.67 -8.05 3.91
C ASP A 86 -0.03 -7.31 5.08
N ASN A 87 -0.53 -6.12 5.35
CA ASN A 87 0.09 -5.10 6.15
C ASN A 87 -0.65 -4.80 7.48
N TRP A 88 -1.52 -5.71 7.92
CA TRP A 88 -2.30 -5.65 9.18
C TRP A 88 -1.45 -5.46 10.48
N TRP A 89 -0.12 -5.42 10.41
CA TRP A 89 0.80 -5.47 11.56
C TRP A 89 1.76 -4.29 11.72
N PHE A 90 1.59 -3.17 11.00
CA PHE A 90 2.52 -2.04 11.08
C PHE A 90 1.99 -0.80 11.79
N PRO A 91 2.89 0.01 12.38
CA PRO A 91 2.52 1.26 13.01
C PRO A 91 2.05 2.32 12.01
N ALA A 92 0.88 2.88 12.25
CA ALA A 92 0.43 4.13 11.68
C ALA A 92 1.05 5.30 12.45
N PHE A 93 1.14 6.48 11.83
CA PHE A 93 1.54 7.69 12.55
C PHE A 93 0.70 8.89 12.11
N MET A 94 0.38 9.74 13.08
CA MET A 94 -0.36 10.98 12.85
C MET A 94 0.54 12.14 13.22
N ILE A 95 0.69 13.08 12.29
CA ILE A 95 1.44 14.31 12.49
C ILE A 95 0.40 15.43 12.65
N GLY A 96 0.15 15.85 13.88
CA GLY A 96 -0.53 17.12 14.16
C GLY A 96 0.46 18.28 14.14
N ASN A 97 -0.06 19.51 14.16
CA ASN A 97 0.76 20.74 14.04
C ASN A 97 1.93 20.82 15.05
N GLU A 98 1.83 20.19 16.21
CA GLU A 98 2.89 20.17 17.25
C GLU A 98 3.24 18.76 17.78
N ASN A 99 2.57 17.69 17.29
CA ASN A 99 2.69 16.35 17.89
C ASN A 99 2.81 15.25 16.83
N LEU A 100 3.73 14.30 17.04
CA LEU A 100 3.83 13.05 16.31
C LEU A 100 3.26 11.91 17.17
N LEU A 101 2.12 11.36 16.78
CA LEU A 101 1.52 10.21 17.43
C LEU A 101 1.90 8.94 16.66
N PHE A 102 2.56 8.00 17.34
CA PHE A 102 2.83 6.67 16.80
C PHE A 102 1.74 5.70 17.27
N MET A 103 0.96 5.19 16.32
CA MET A 103 -0.13 4.26 16.54
C MET A 103 0.31 2.85 16.16
N ASN A 104 0.78 2.08 17.13
CA ASN A 104 0.97 0.65 16.94
C ASN A 104 -0.36 -0.08 17.18
N MET A 105 -0.97 -0.59 16.12
CA MET A 105 -2.27 -1.31 16.16
C MET A 105 -2.22 -2.61 16.98
N HIS A 106 -1.05 -3.07 17.44
CA HIS A 106 -0.91 -4.21 18.35
C HIS A 106 -1.06 -3.87 19.83
N LYS A 107 -1.09 -2.60 20.23
CA LYS A 107 -1.56 -2.27 21.59
C LYS A 107 -3.09 -2.30 21.57
N SER A 108 -3.64 -3.50 21.77
CA SER A 108 -4.76 -3.60 22.69
C SER A 108 -4.34 -2.83 23.95
N ASN A 109 -4.86 -1.62 24.11
CA ASN A 109 -4.89 -0.99 25.42
C ASN A 109 -5.86 -1.83 26.27
N TYR A 110 -5.37 -2.95 26.78
CA TYR A 110 -5.86 -3.50 28.04
C TYR A 110 -5.18 -2.69 29.14
N TYR A 111 -5.69 -1.50 29.41
CA TYR A 111 -5.72 -0.86 30.73
C TYR A 111 -6.87 0.14 30.76
#